data_AF-A0A0F3IPD0-F1
#
_entry.id   AF-A0A0F3IPD0-F1
#
_cell.length_a   1.000
_cell.length_b   1.000
_cell.length_c   1.000
_cell.angle_alpha   90.00
_cell.angle_beta   90.00
_cell.angle_gamma   90.00
#
_symmetry.space_group_name_H-M   'P 1'
#
loop_
_entity.id
_entity.type
_entity.pdbx_description
1 polymer ?
#
loop_
_entity_poly.entity_id
_entity_poly.type
_entity_poly.pdbx_seq_one_letter_code
_entity_poly.pdbx_strand_id
1 'polypeptide(L)'
;MILFFSFFYTAIVFNPVETADNLKKHGGFIPGIRPGKNTADHLDHVLTRLTVLGAVYIAAICALPELLISQYSVPFYFGGTSLLIVVTVTMDTVAQVHSHLVAHQYEGLIKKAKLRGRRG
;
A
#
# COMPACT_ATOMS: atom_id res chain seq x y z
N MET A 1 21.30 -0.85 -0.99
CA MET A 1 20.41 -1.05 -2.16
C MET A 1 18.93 -0.98 -1.78
N ILE A 2 18.45 -1.72 -0.78
CA ILE A 2 17.03 -1.75 -0.38
C ILE A 2 16.46 -0.35 -0.07
N LEU A 3 17.14 0.44 0.76
CA LEU A 3 16.69 1.80 1.09
C LEU A 3 16.57 2.69 -0.16
N PHE A 4 17.60 2.68 -1.01
CA PHE A 4 17.60 3.45 -2.26
C PHE A 4 16.42 3.06 -3.18
N PHE A 5 16.22 1.76 -3.41
CA PHE A 5 15.13 1.28 -4.26
C PHE A 5 13.76 1.58 -3.66
N SER A 6 13.59 1.50 -2.34
CA SER A 6 12.32 1.84 -1.69
C SER A 6 11.95 3.30 -1.89
N PHE A 7 12.88 4.23 -1.67
CA PHE A 7 12.63 5.66 -1.92
C PHE A 7 12.40 5.98 -3.39
N PHE A 8 13.19 5.37 -4.27
CA PHE A 8 13.09 5.58 -5.71
C PHE A 8 11.77 5.05 -6.29
N TYR A 9 11.33 3.87 -5.85
CA TYR A 9 10.05 3.30 -6.23
C TYR A 9 8.88 4.19 -5.80
N THR A 10 8.87 4.67 -4.54
CA THR A 10 7.81 5.57 -4.07
C THR A 10 7.81 6.88 -4.85
N ALA A 11 8.97 7.49 -5.11
CA ALA A 11 9.04 8.77 -5.82
C ALA A 11 8.57 8.69 -7.29
N ILE A 12 8.76 7.55 -7.96
CA ILE A 12 8.30 7.35 -9.34
C ILE A 12 6.81 7.03 -9.40
N VAL A 13 6.32 6.19 -8.50
CA VAL A 13 4.94 5.69 -8.54
C VAL A 13 3.95 6.70 -7.95
N PHE A 14 4.35 7.44 -6.91
CA PHE A 14 3.49 8.37 -6.21
C PHE A 14 3.87 9.83 -6.49
N ASN A 15 3.01 10.53 -7.24
CA ASN A 15 3.12 11.98 -7.42
C ASN A 15 2.13 12.71 -6.49
N PRO A 16 2.59 13.32 -5.38
CA PRO A 16 1.70 13.97 -4.40
C PRO A 16 0.96 15.19 -4.99
N VAL A 17 1.54 15.86 -5.98
CA VAL A 17 0.94 17.01 -6.65
C VAL A 17 -0.26 16.58 -7.48
N GLU A 18 -0.09 15.54 -8.30
CA GLU A 18 -1.16 15.00 -9.13
C GLU A 18 -2.27 14.36 -8.27
N THR A 19 -1.90 13.73 -7.16
CA THR A 19 -2.87 13.15 -6.21
C THR A 19 -3.71 14.24 -5.54
N ALA A 20 -3.10 15.36 -5.15
CA ALA A 20 -3.80 16.51 -4.58
C ALA A 20 -4.73 17.19 -5.60
N ASP A 21 -4.30 17.31 -6.86
CA ASP A 21 -5.14 17.85 -7.94
C ASP A 21 -6.31 16.93 -8.30
N ASN A 22 -6.08 15.61 -8.34
CA ASN A 22 -7.16 14.64 -8.51
C ASN A 22 -8.16 14.73 -7.36
N LEU A 23 -7.69 14.83 -6.11
CA LEU A 23 -8.57 14.98 -4.95
C LEU A 23 -9.45 16.23 -5.08
N LYS A 24 -8.86 17.36 -5.48
CA LYS A 24 -9.58 18.62 -5.73
C LYS A 24 -10.60 18.50 -6.87
N LYS A 25 -10.23 17.85 -7.99
CA LYS A 25 -11.13 17.62 -9.15
C LYS A 25 -12.34 16.75 -8.81
N HIS A 26 -12.18 15.78 -7.91
CA HIS A 26 -13.25 14.90 -7.44
C HIS A 26 -14.06 15.51 -6.27
N GLY A 27 -13.84 16.79 -5.93
CA GLY A 27 -14.55 17.49 -4.86
C GLY A 27 -14.11 17.09 -3.44
N GLY A 28 -13.03 16.32 -3.31
CA GLY A 28 -12.45 15.94 -2.03
C GLY A 28 -11.55 17.03 -1.45
N PHE A 29 -11.51 17.14 -0.13
CA PHE A 29 -10.57 18.01 0.58
C PHE A 29 -10.15 17.36 1.90
N ILE A 30 -8.90 17.60 2.31
CA ILE A 30 -8.42 17.15 3.62
C ILE A 30 -8.88 18.17 4.66
N PRO A 31 -9.66 17.76 5.68
CA PRO A 31 -10.14 18.69 6.71
C PRO A 31 -8.96 19.36 7.41
N GLY A 32 -8.97 20.69 7.47
CA GLY A 32 -7.91 21.50 8.10
C GLY A 32 -6.81 22.00 7.15
N ILE A 33 -6.76 21.55 5.89
CA ILE A 33 -5.71 21.95 4.93
C ILE A 33 -6.35 22.54 3.67
N ARG A 34 -5.87 23.72 3.23
CA ARG A 34 -6.40 24.38 2.02
C ARG A 34 -6.08 23.54 0.77
N PRO A 35 -7.07 23.23 -0.09
CA PRO A 35 -6.86 22.41 -1.29
C PRO A 35 -5.84 23.00 -2.26
N GLY A 36 -4.98 22.13 -2.83
CA GLY A 36 -3.95 22.49 -3.81
C GLY A 36 -2.55 22.24 -3.25
N LYS A 37 -1.66 23.24 -3.36
CA LYS A 37 -0.24 23.11 -2.98
C LYS A 37 -0.04 22.66 -1.53
N ASN A 38 -0.79 23.22 -0.58
CA ASN A 38 -0.70 22.82 0.84
C ASN A 38 -1.12 21.36 1.07
N THR A 39 -2.05 20.82 0.26
CA THR A 39 -2.44 19.41 0.31
C THR A 39 -1.33 18.51 -0.22
N ALA A 40 -0.68 18.92 -1.33
CA ALA A 40 0.46 18.20 -1.90
C ALA A 40 1.65 18.17 -0.93
N ASP A 41 2.01 19.30 -0.32
CA ASP A 41 3.11 19.39 0.65
C ASP A 41 2.83 18.52 1.89
N HIS A 42 1.57 18.45 2.33
CA HIS A 42 1.18 17.58 3.43
C HIS A 42 1.27 16.10 3.07
N LEU A 43 0.78 15.72 1.88
CA LEU A 43 0.88 14.36 1.37
C LEU A 43 2.34 13.93 1.25
N ASP A 44 3.21 14.79 0.72
CA ASP A 44 4.63 14.53 0.57
C ASP A 44 5.33 14.30 1.92
N HIS A 45 5.02 15.14 2.92
CA HIS A 45 5.56 14.98 4.27
C HIS A 45 5.13 13.67 4.95
N VAL A 46 3.87 13.27 4.77
CA VAL A 46 3.35 12.02 5.31
C VAL A 46 3.97 10.82 4.59
N LEU A 47 3.98 10.85 3.25
CA LEU A 47 4.57 9.80 2.40
C LEU A 47 6.03 9.57 2.77
N THR A 48 6.82 10.64 2.90
CA THR A 48 8.24 10.54 3.25
C THR A 48 8.44 9.80 4.57
N ARG A 49 7.69 10.13 5.63
CA ARG A 49 7.82 9.43 6.92
C ARG A 49 7.40 7.97 6.85
N LEU A 50 6.34 7.69 6.09
CA LEU A 50 5.82 6.34 5.93
C LEU A 50 6.82 5.47 5.15
N THR A 51 7.43 6.03 4.10
CA THR A 51 8.49 5.38 3.32
C THR A 51 9.74 5.14 4.14
N VAL A 52 10.17 6.09 4.99
CA VAL A 52 11.31 5.88 5.90
C VAL A 52 11.09 4.65 6.79
N LEU A 53 9.93 4.56 7.44
CA LEU A 53 9.60 3.43 8.31
C LEU A 53 9.47 2.12 7.53
N GLY A 54 8.80 2.14 6.38
CA GLY A 54 8.66 0.97 5.52
C GLY A 54 9.99 0.44 4.99
N ALA A 55 10.88 1.34 4.57
CA ALA A 55 12.20 0.97 4.06
C ALA A 55 13.08 0.33 5.15
N VAL A 56 13.02 0.85 6.39
CA VAL A 56 13.70 0.26 7.56
C VAL A 56 13.14 -1.12 7.88
N TYR A 57 11.82 -1.28 7.85
CA TYR A 57 11.16 -2.57 8.10
C TYR A 57 11.56 -3.64 7.08
N ILE A 58 11.54 -3.32 5.79
CA ILE A 58 11.93 -4.26 4.73
C ILE A 58 13.43 -4.60 4.86
N ALA A 59 14.28 -3.62 5.15
CA ALA A 59 15.70 -3.86 5.38
C ALA A 59 15.95 -4.81 6.58
N ALA A 60 15.20 -4.65 7.67
CA ALA A 60 15.29 -5.52 8.83
C ALA A 60 14.86 -6.96 8.53
N ILE A 61 13.75 -7.16 7.79
CA ILE A 61 13.29 -8.49 7.37
C ILE A 61 14.33 -9.19 6.48
N CYS A 62 14.97 -8.47 5.56
CA CYS A 62 16.00 -9.04 4.70
C CYS A 62 17.27 -9.41 5.47
N ALA A 63 17.65 -8.64 6.49
CA ALA A 63 18.84 -8.89 7.31
C ALA A 63 18.66 -10.06 8.31
N LEU A 64 17.43 -10.30 8.78
CA LEU A 64 17.10 -11.34 9.76
C LEU A 64 17.53 -12.77 9.35
N PRO A 65 17.18 -13.28 8.15
CA PRO A 65 17.61 -14.62 7.72
C PRO A 65 19.12 -14.70 7.50
N GLU A 66 19.76 -13.62 7.05
CA GLU A 66 21.21 -13.56 6.84
C GLU A 66 21.98 -13.73 8.16
N LEU A 67 21.49 -13.09 9.24
CA LEU A 67 22.02 -13.24 10.60
C LEU A 67 21.80 -14.64 11.18
N LEU A 68 20.63 -15.24 10.95
CA LEU A 68 20.30 -16.58 11.43
C LEU A 68 21.16 -17.67 10.76
N ILE A 69 21.39 -17.55 9.45
CA ILE A 69 22.24 -18.48 8.69
C ILE A 69 23.69 -18.39 9.19
N SER A 70 24.19 -17.18 9.47
CA SER A 70 25.56 -16.97 9.95
C SER A 70 25.84 -17.56 11.34
N GLN A 71 24.86 -17.59 12.25
CA GLN A 71 25.05 -18.06 13.63
C GLN A 71 24.71 -19.54 13.83
N TYR A 72 23.66 -20.05 13.16
CA TYR A 72 23.16 -21.40 13.43
C TYR A 72 23.56 -22.44 12.38
N SER A 73 24.19 -22.07 11.26
CA SER A 73 24.70 -22.99 10.21
C SER A 73 23.70 -24.07 9.76
N VAL A 74 22.39 -23.83 9.92
CA VAL A 74 21.35 -24.73 9.42
C VAL A 74 21.12 -24.34 7.96
N PRO A 75 21.21 -25.27 6.99
CA PRO A 75 20.92 -25.00 5.59
C PRO A 75 19.43 -24.74 5.45
N PHE A 76 19.04 -23.47 5.65
CA PHE A 76 17.68 -23.03 5.44
C PHE A 76 17.45 -23.05 3.92
N TYR A 77 16.88 -24.14 3.42
CA TYR A 77 16.41 -24.27 2.02
C TYR A 77 15.41 -23.16 1.64
N PHE A 78 14.87 -22.47 2.66
CA PHE A 78 14.06 -21.26 2.55
C PHE A 78 14.89 -19.98 2.86
N GLY A 79 15.82 -19.58 2.00
CA GLY A 79 16.57 -18.33 2.17
C GLY A 79 15.67 -17.07 2.15
N GLY A 80 16.25 -15.89 2.41
CA GLY A 80 15.52 -14.61 2.47
C GLY A 80 14.65 -14.30 1.23
N THR A 81 15.07 -14.75 0.05
CA THR A 81 14.29 -14.62 -1.20
C THR A 81 13.00 -15.44 -1.17
N SER A 82 13.03 -16.67 -0.65
CA SER A 82 11.83 -17.52 -0.56
C SER A 82 10.82 -16.97 0.45
N LEU A 83 11.29 -16.41 1.56
CA LEU A 83 10.44 -15.74 2.55
C LEU A 83 9.75 -14.51 1.93
N LEU A 84 10.50 -13.69 1.19
CA LEU A 84 9.92 -12.54 0.47
C LEU A 84 8.88 -12.97 -0.55
N ILE A 85 9.13 -14.02 -1.34
CA ILE A 85 8.18 -14.53 -2.32
C ILE A 85 6.90 -15.02 -1.63
N VAL A 86 7.01 -15.82 -0.56
CA VAL A 86 5.84 -16.34 0.16
C VAL A 86 4.98 -15.22 0.72
N VAL A 87 5.60 -14.22 1.38
CA VAL A 87 4.85 -13.08 1.94
C VAL A 87 4.20 -12.24 0.85
N THR A 88 4.93 -11.93 -0.23
CA THR A 88 4.44 -11.09 -1.33
C THR A 88 3.28 -11.76 -2.06
N VAL A 89 3.43 -13.03 -2.46
CA VAL A 89 2.38 -13.78 -3.16
C VAL A 89 1.16 -13.98 -2.27
N THR A 90 1.35 -14.23 -0.97
CA THR A 90 0.22 -14.35 -0.04
C THR A 90 -0.55 -13.04 0.07
N MET A 91 0.15 -11.89 0.19
CA MET A 91 -0.48 -10.57 0.19
C MET A 91 -1.24 -10.29 -1.12
N ASP A 92 -0.63 -10.59 -2.27
CA ASP A 92 -1.27 -10.40 -3.58
C ASP A 92 -2.52 -11.27 -3.72
N THR A 93 -2.44 -12.53 -3.27
CA THR A 93 -3.58 -13.46 -3.29
C THR A 93 -4.71 -12.96 -2.40
N VAL A 94 -4.40 -12.51 -1.18
CA VAL A 94 -5.40 -11.95 -0.26
C VAL A 94 -6.03 -10.69 -0.84
N ALA A 95 -5.24 -9.78 -1.43
CA ALA A 95 -5.74 -8.56 -2.05
C ALA A 95 -6.68 -8.84 -3.24
N GLN A 96 -6.35 -9.85 -4.06
CA GLN A 96 -7.20 -10.30 -5.17
C GLN A 96 -8.52 -10.91 -4.68
N VAL A 97 -8.47 -11.74 -3.63
CA VAL A 97 -9.68 -12.31 -3.03
C VAL A 97 -10.59 -11.22 -2.45
N HIS A 98 -10.00 -10.23 -1.75
CA HIS A 98 -10.76 -9.10 -1.22
C HIS A 98 -11.40 -8.25 -2.33
N SER A 99 -10.69 -7.97 -3.43
CA SER A 99 -11.25 -7.16 -4.51
C SER A 99 -12.45 -7.84 -5.19
N HIS A 100 -12.42 -9.16 -5.37
CA HIS A 100 -13.54 -9.94 -5.90
C HIS A 100 -14.72 -9.98 -4.92
N LEU A 101 -14.45 -10.07 -3.61
CA LEU A 101 -15.49 -10.06 -2.57
C LEU A 101 -16.19 -8.69 -2.47
N VAL A 102 -15.42 -7.60 -2.53
CA VAL A 102 -15.97 -6.22 -2.53
C VAL A 102 -16.86 -6.00 -3.76
N ALA A 103 -16.46 -6.48 -4.94
CA ALA A 103 -17.29 -6.41 -6.15
C ALA A 103 -18.66 -7.09 -5.96
N HIS A 104 -18.68 -8.28 -5.33
CA HIS A 104 -19.94 -8.97 -5.01
C HIS A 104 -20.81 -8.24 -3.97
N GLN A 105 -20.20 -7.58 -2.98
CA GLN A 105 -20.93 -6.78 -1.99
C GLN A 105 -21.55 -5.52 -2.61
N TYR A 106 -20.92 -4.93 -3.64
CA TYR A 106 -21.50 -3.83 -4.42
C TYR A 106 -22.77 -4.25 -5.17
N GLU A 107 -22.81 -5.43 -5.79
CA GLU A 107 -24.03 -5.95 -6.45
C GLU A 107 -25.19 -6.12 -5.45
N GLY A 108 -24.91 -6.63 -4.25
CA GLY A 108 -25.91 -6.83 -3.19
C GLY A 108 -26.52 -5.52 -2.70
N LEU A 109 -25.71 -4.48 -2.51
CA LEU A 109 -26.16 -3.16 -2.07
C LEU A 109 -26.95 -2.42 -3.16
N ILE A 110 -26.51 -2.48 -4.42
CA ILE A 110 -27.22 -1.87 -5.57
C ILE A 110 -28.57 -2.56 -5.81
N LYS A 111 -28.64 -3.89 -5.72
CA LYS A 111 -29.90 -4.64 -5.86
C LYS A 111 -30.91 -4.29 -4.75
N LYS A 112 -30.44 -4.12 -3.50
CA LYS A 112 -31.28 -3.72 -2.36
C LYS A 112 -31.78 -2.27 -2.49
N ALA A 113 -30.97 -1.36 -3.04
CA ALA A 113 -31.39 0.02 -3.34
C ALA A 113 -32.47 0.08 -4.44
N LYS A 114 -32.33 -0.71 -5.52
CA LYS A 114 -33.31 -0.76 -6.62
C LYS A 114 -34.67 -1.35 -6.20
N LEU A 115 -34.70 -2.25 -5.22
CA LEU A 115 -35.94 -2.83 -4.66
C LEU A 115 -36.74 -1.83 -3.81
N ARG A 116 -36.11 -0.80 -3.23
CA ARG A 116 -36.79 0.22 -2.40
C ARG A 116 -37.42 1.36 -3.20
N GLY A 117 -37.04 1.54 -4.46
CA GLY A 117 -37.59 2.58 -5.35
C GLY A 117 -38.86 2.20 -6.12
N ARG A 118 -39.36 0.96 -5.97
CA ARG A 118 -40.53 0.45 -6.72
C ARG A 118 -41.80 0.29 -5.87
N ARG A 119 -41.78 0.83 -4.65
CA ARG A 119 -42.93 1.01 -3.76
C ARG A 119 -43.07 2.50 -3.46
N GLY A 120 -43.59 3.23 -4.43
CA GLY A 120 -43.93 4.64 -4.39
C GLY A 120 -44.79 4.93 -5.60
#